data_AF-A0A662UWE9-F1
#
_entry.id   AF-A0A662UWE9-F1
#
_cell.length_a   1.000
_cell.length_b   1.000
_cell.length_c   1.000
_cell.angle_alpha   90.00
_cell.angle_beta   90.00
_cell.angle_gamma   90.00
#
_symmetry.space_group_name_H-M   'P 1'
#
loop_
_entity.id
_entity.type
_entity.pdbx_description
1 polymer ?
#
loop_
_entity_poly.entity_id
_entity_poly.type
_entity_poly.pdbx_seq_one_letter_code
_entity_poly.pdbx_strand_id
1 'polypeptide(L)'
;MINIINVNGEKELVSILKTLLLIRVRPGKEKEVLEKIIGIPEVLEAGIILGDYDLYALVRIKSRPEKRHLLYLLFQVIVNNIRSIDGIIITLTLITFDYLTKKKWELISTELVRPSPLPLININYYNSFIL
;
A
#
# COMPACT_ATOMS: atom_id res chain seq x y z
N MET A 1 10.82 -2.43 21.30
CA MET A 1 11.19 -3.75 20.73
C MET A 1 10.08 -4.73 21.04
N ILE A 2 9.80 -5.69 20.16
CA ILE A 2 8.73 -6.67 20.36
C ILE A 2 9.23 -8.10 20.11
N ASN A 3 8.67 -9.08 20.83
CA ASN A 3 8.95 -10.49 20.59
C ASN A 3 8.02 -11.01 19.47
N ILE A 4 8.61 -11.56 18.41
CA ILE A 4 7.90 -12.22 17.32
C ILE A 4 8.30 -13.70 17.34
N ILE A 5 7.36 -14.61 17.08
CA ILE A 5 7.65 -16.04 16.95
C ILE A 5 8.07 -16.30 15.50
N ASN A 6 9.25 -16.86 15.28
CA ASN A 6 9.72 -17.23 13.95
C ASN A 6 9.08 -18.55 13.47
N VAL A 7 9.35 -18.93 12.21
CA VAL A 7 8.81 -20.17 11.62
C VAL A 7 9.23 -21.46 12.34
N ASN A 8 10.29 -21.39 13.17
CA ASN A 8 10.80 -22.50 13.97
C ASN A 8 10.25 -22.49 15.41
N GLY A 9 9.34 -21.57 15.75
CA GLY A 9 8.76 -21.44 17.09
C GLY A 9 9.61 -20.67 18.10
N GLU A 10 10.74 -20.12 17.69
CA GLU A 10 11.65 -19.38 18.59
C GLU A 10 11.23 -17.91 18.72
N LYS A 11 11.42 -17.34 19.92
CA LYS A 11 11.18 -15.92 20.18
C LYS A 11 12.34 -15.09 19.64
N GLU A 12 12.06 -14.33 18.60
CA GLU A 12 12.98 -13.35 18.02
C GLU A 12 12.59 -11.94 18.49
N LEU A 13 13.54 -11.23 19.10
CA LEU A 13 13.35 -9.83 19.44
C LEU A 13 13.48 -9.02 18.15
N VAL A 14 12.53 -8.14 17.83
CA VAL A 14 12.54 -7.34 16.59
C VAL A 14 12.22 -5.89 16.91
N SER A 15 12.92 -4.98 16.26
CA SER A 15 12.59 -3.56 16.27
C SER A 15 11.72 -3.24 15.07
N ILE A 16 10.64 -2.49 15.31
CA ILE A 16 9.69 -2.09 14.26
C ILE A 16 9.63 -0.57 14.20
N LEU A 17 9.66 -0.05 12.97
CA LEU A 17 9.37 1.34 12.67
C LEU A 17 8.14 1.38 11.77
N LYS A 18 7.14 2.16 12.14
CA LYS A 18 6.03 2.52 11.24
C LYS A 18 6.22 3.96 10.76
N THR A 19 5.76 4.22 9.55
CA THR A 19 5.88 5.54 8.93
C THR A 19 4.71 5.73 7.97
N LEU A 20 4.11 6.91 7.99
CA LEU A 20 3.15 7.32 6.99
C LEU A 20 3.88 8.15 5.93
N LEU A 21 3.71 7.81 4.67
CA LEU A 21 4.15 8.63 3.55
C LEU A 21 2.95 9.30 2.91
N LEU A 22 3.10 10.58 2.60
CA LEU A 22 2.23 11.30 1.67
C LEU A 22 3.00 11.53 0.37
N ILE A 23 2.33 11.33 -0.75
CA ILE A 23 2.97 11.24 -2.05
C ILE A 23 2.19 12.09 -3.04
N ARG A 24 2.88 13.01 -3.70
CA ARG A 24 2.34 13.75 -4.83
C ARG A 24 2.82 13.12 -6.12
N VAL A 25 1.91 12.96 -7.06
CA VAL A 25 2.08 12.22 -8.30
C VAL A 25 1.74 13.15 -9.46
N ARG A 26 2.31 12.89 -10.63
CA ARG A 26 1.92 13.60 -11.86
C ARG A 26 0.45 13.29 -12.19
N PRO A 27 -0.33 14.28 -12.63
CA PRO A 27 -1.74 14.06 -12.98
C PRO A 27 -1.93 12.86 -13.92
N GLY A 28 -2.88 11.98 -13.58
CA GLY A 28 -3.23 10.80 -14.37
C GLY A 28 -2.36 9.56 -14.13
N LYS A 29 -1.37 9.65 -13.23
CA LYS A 29 -0.49 8.52 -12.86
C LYS A 29 -0.86 7.88 -11.52
N GLU A 30 -1.86 8.39 -10.81
CA GLU A 30 -2.18 8.05 -9.42
C GLU A 30 -2.45 6.55 -9.25
N LYS A 31 -3.25 5.97 -10.16
CA LYS A 31 -3.57 4.54 -10.13
C LYS A 31 -2.37 3.65 -10.44
N GLU A 32 -1.58 4.00 -11.45
CA GLU A 32 -0.37 3.26 -11.83
C GLU A 32 0.65 3.27 -10.68
N VAL A 33 0.84 4.43 -10.05
CA VAL A 33 1.73 4.58 -8.90
C VAL A 33 1.20 3.80 -7.69
N LEU A 34 -0.11 3.83 -7.42
CA LEU A 34 -0.72 3.07 -6.33
C LEU A 34 -0.46 1.57 -6.47
N GLU A 35 -0.69 1.02 -7.66
CA GLU A 35 -0.48 -0.42 -7.96
C GLU A 35 0.99 -0.84 -7.77
N LYS A 36 1.94 0.03 -8.12
CA LYS A 36 3.37 -0.23 -7.89
C LYS A 36 3.74 -0.12 -6.41
N ILE A 37 3.23 0.89 -5.70
CA ILE A 37 3.54 1.13 -4.28
C ILE A 37 3.05 -0.03 -3.41
N ILE A 38 1.81 -0.50 -3.60
CA ILE A 38 1.26 -1.58 -2.76
C ILE A 38 1.99 -2.91 -2.97
N GLY A 39 2.68 -3.08 -4.11
CA GLY A 39 3.54 -4.24 -4.36
C GLY A 39 4.85 -4.26 -3.59
N ILE A 40 5.24 -3.16 -2.93
CA ILE A 40 6.47 -3.07 -2.14
C ILE A 40 6.27 -3.80 -0.80
N PRO A 41 7.11 -4.79 -0.43
CA PRO A 41 6.89 -5.63 0.76
C PRO A 41 6.75 -4.88 2.10
N GLU A 42 7.42 -3.74 2.21
CA GLU A 42 7.38 -2.90 3.41
C GLU A 42 6.11 -2.03 3.50
N VAL A 43 5.34 -1.89 2.42
CA VAL A 43 4.08 -1.15 2.40
C VAL A 43 2.94 -2.06 2.88
N LEU A 44 2.28 -1.66 3.96
CA LEU A 44 1.16 -2.40 4.55
C LEU A 44 -0.19 -1.99 3.97
N GLU A 45 -0.29 -0.74 3.55
CA GLU A 45 -1.51 -0.11 3.10
C GLU A 45 -1.12 1.08 2.23
N ALA A 46 -1.89 1.32 1.17
CA ALA A 46 -1.76 2.51 0.36
C ALA A 46 -3.13 2.86 -0.23
N GLY A 47 -3.36 4.14 -0.49
CA GLY A 47 -4.62 4.60 -1.07
C GLY A 47 -4.48 5.96 -1.74
N ILE A 48 -5.38 6.24 -2.66
CA ILE A 48 -5.53 7.57 -3.26
C ILE A 48 -6.30 8.45 -2.27
N ILE A 49 -5.85 9.69 -2.11
CA ILE A 49 -6.46 10.71 -1.26
C ILE A 49 -6.70 11.97 -2.08
N LEU A 50 -7.64 12.79 -1.61
CA LEU A 50 -7.89 14.11 -2.16
C LEU A 50 -7.28 15.15 -1.22
N GLY A 51 -6.51 16.09 -1.76
CA GLY A 51 -5.87 17.16 -1.01
C GLY A 51 -4.58 17.63 -1.66
N ASP A 52 -3.64 18.14 -0.85
CA ASP A 52 -2.32 18.58 -1.33
C ASP A 52 -1.44 17.43 -1.81
N TYR A 53 -1.77 16.20 -1.44
CA TYR A 53 -1.11 14.98 -1.88
C TYR A 53 -2.15 14.06 -2.50
N ASP A 54 -1.69 13.17 -3.37
CA ASP A 54 -2.57 12.33 -4.18
C ASP A 54 -2.66 10.91 -3.62
N LEU A 55 -1.62 10.43 -2.93
CA LEU A 55 -1.59 9.11 -2.31
C LEU A 55 -1.04 9.17 -0.87
N TYR A 56 -1.46 8.21 -0.05
CA TYR A 56 -0.75 7.83 1.18
C TYR A 56 -0.24 6.39 1.10
N ALA A 57 0.80 6.11 1.89
CA ALA A 57 1.29 4.75 2.11
C ALA A 57 1.73 4.55 3.56
N LEU A 58 1.26 3.48 4.20
CA LEU A 58 1.73 3.06 5.52
C LEU A 58 2.87 2.05 5.36
N VAL A 59 4.09 2.46 5.71
CA VAL A 59 5.30 1.64 5.63
C VAL A 59 5.66 1.07 6.99
N ARG A 60 6.08 -0.19 7.03
CA ARG A 60 6.59 -0.88 8.21
C ARG A 60 7.93 -1.54 7.93
N ILE A 61 8.97 -1.02 8.58
CA ILE A 61 10.30 -1.62 8.60
C ILE A 61 10.42 -2.53 9.82
N LYS A 62 11.00 -3.70 9.61
CA LYS A 62 11.39 -4.63 10.68
C LYS A 62 12.89 -4.86 10.59
N SER A 63 13.59 -4.82 11.71
CA SER A 63 15.01 -5.19 11.76
C SER A 63 15.34 -5.94 13.04
N ARG A 64 16.30 -6.86 12.91
CA ARG A 64 16.88 -7.58 14.04
C ARG A 64 17.71 -6.61 14.92
N PRO A 65 17.76 -6.84 16.25
CA PRO A 65 18.45 -5.99 17.21
C PRO A 65 19.92 -5.78 16.88
N GLU A 66 20.61 -6.82 16.40
CA GLU A 66 22.01 -6.75 15.99
C GLU A 66 22.24 -5.83 14.77
N LYS A 67 21.20 -5.54 13.97
CA LYS A 67 21.26 -4.68 12.78
C LYS A 67 20.51 -3.37 13.06
N ARG A 68 21.13 -2.46 13.82
CA ARG A 68 20.58 -1.14 14.21
C ARG A 68 20.47 -0.15 13.03
N HIS A 69 19.69 -0.47 11.99
CA HIS A 69 19.60 0.35 10.77
C HIS A 69 18.15 0.66 10.34
N LEU A 70 17.18 0.78 11.26
CA LEU A 70 15.77 1.01 10.87
C LEU A 70 15.57 2.26 10.01
N LEU A 71 16.19 3.39 10.38
CA LEU A 71 16.10 4.64 9.61
C LEU A 71 16.81 4.53 8.25
N TYR A 72 17.95 3.83 8.21
CA TYR A 72 18.67 3.59 6.96
C TYR A 72 17.88 2.68 6.02
N LEU A 73 17.29 1.60 6.55
CA LEU A 73 16.42 0.71 5.77
C LEU A 73 15.18 1.45 5.25
N LEU A 74 14.56 2.30 6.09
CA LEU A 74 13.48 3.19 5.66
C LEU A 74 13.93 4.10 4.51
N PHE A 75 15.08 4.74 4.66
CA PHE A 75 15.64 5.59 3.61
C PHE A 75 15.85 4.83 2.30
N GLN A 76 16.41 3.61 2.35
CA GLN A 76 16.61 2.78 1.16
C GLN A 76 15.28 2.42 0.49
N VAL A 77 14.26 2.01 1.26
CA VAL A 77 12.92 1.73 0.73
C VAL A 77 12.34 2.97 0.05
N ILE A 78 12.43 4.13 0.69
CA ILE A 78 11.85 5.36 0.15
C ILE A 78 12.59 5.80 -1.11
N VAL A 79 13.92 5.83 -1.11
CA VAL A 79 14.70 6.37 -2.23
C VAL A 79 14.77 5.40 -3.40
N ASN A 80 15.03 4.12 -3.13
CA ASN A 80 15.31 3.16 -4.20
C ASN A 80 14.04 2.49 -4.73
N ASN A 81 13.01 2.32 -3.91
CA ASN A 81 11.80 1.59 -4.30
C ASN A 81 10.61 2.52 -4.53
N ILE A 82 10.40 3.51 -3.66
CA ILE A 82 9.24 4.42 -3.79
C ILE A 82 9.56 5.55 -4.76
N ARG A 83 10.52 6.43 -4.47
CA ARG A 83 10.82 7.64 -5.27
C ARG A 83 11.36 7.36 -6.66
N SER A 84 11.80 6.13 -6.94
CA SER A 84 12.20 5.66 -8.27
C SER A 84 11.02 5.34 -9.18
N ILE A 85 9.79 5.24 -8.64
CA ILE A 85 8.59 5.00 -9.43
C ILE A 85 8.30 6.20 -10.33
N ASP A 86 8.27 5.95 -11.64
CA ASP A 86 7.84 6.94 -12.64
C ASP A 86 6.46 7.51 -12.27
N GLY A 87 6.35 8.83 -12.25
CA GLY A 87 5.13 9.54 -11.86
C GLY A 87 5.21 10.21 -10.50
N ILE A 88 6.07 9.77 -9.58
CA ILE A 88 6.19 10.43 -8.27
C ILE A 88 6.95 11.76 -8.41
N ILE A 89 6.37 12.83 -7.86
CA ILE A 89 6.96 14.18 -7.85
C ILE A 89 7.65 14.44 -6.51
N ILE A 90 6.92 14.26 -5.41
CA ILE A 90 7.42 14.55 -4.06
C ILE A 90 6.86 13.57 -3.05
N THR A 91 7.64 13.30 -2.00
CA THR A 91 7.21 12.52 -0.84
C THR A 91 7.43 13.32 0.44
N LEU A 92 6.47 13.23 1.36
CA LEU A 92 6.59 13.68 2.73
C LEU A 92 6.57 12.45 3.65
N THR A 93 7.63 12.29 4.43
CA THR A 93 7.84 11.12 5.29
C THR A 93 7.55 11.49 6.74
N LEU A 94 6.54 10.85 7.33
CA LEU A 94 6.09 11.09 8.71
C LEU A 94 6.43 9.88 9.58
N ILE A 95 7.53 9.98 10.32
CA ILE A 95 8.03 8.91 11.17
C ILE A 95 7.26 8.92 12.50
N THR A 96 6.63 7.80 12.84
CA THR A 96 5.88 7.70 14.10
C THR A 96 6.84 7.38 15.25
N PHE A 97 6.77 8.15 16.33
CA PHE A 97 7.54 7.89 17.55
C PHE A 97 6.81 6.94 18.51
N ASP A 98 5.51 7.14 18.71
CA ASP A 98 4.63 6.28 19.50
C ASP A 98 3.29 6.10 18.76
N TYR A 99 2.70 4.90 18.86
CA TYR A 99 1.42 4.60 18.21
C TYR A 99 0.69 3.44 18.88
N LEU A 100 -0.64 3.51 18.90
CA LEU A 100 -1.53 2.41 19.27
C LEU A 100 -2.19 1.84 18.00
N THR A 101 -2.46 0.54 17.97
CA THR A 101 -3.17 -0.11 16.85
C THR A 101 -4.28 -0.99 17.40
N LYS A 102 -5.52 -0.80 16.96
CA LYS A 102 -6.64 -1.70 17.28
C LYS A 102 -6.57 -2.93 16.38
N LYS A 103 -6.65 -4.14 16.96
CA LYS A 103 -6.71 -5.40 16.19
C LYS A 103 -8.16 -5.65 15.71
N LYS A 104 -8.39 -5.31 14.43
CA LYS A 104 -9.52 -5.69 13.55
C LYS A 104 -10.85 -4.94 13.71
N TRP A 105 -11.13 -4.09 12.72
CA TRP A 105 -12.39 -4.13 11.96
C TRP A 105 -12.04 -4.82 10.64
N GLU A 106 -12.91 -5.70 10.14
CA GLU A 106 -12.63 -6.47 8.92
C GLU A 106 -12.58 -5.51 7.72
N LEU A 107 -11.37 -5.26 7.21
CA LEU A 107 -11.15 -4.43 6.03
C LEU A 107 -11.66 -5.19 4.81
N ILE A 108 -12.90 -4.91 4.43
CA ILE A 108 -13.40 -5.12 3.08
C ILE A 108 -12.66 -4.10 2.22
N SER A 109 -11.91 -4.58 1.23
CA SER A 109 -11.41 -3.74 0.16
C SER A 109 -12.58 -2.93 -0.39
N THR A 110 -12.54 -1.60 -0.30
CA THR A 110 -13.23 -0.78 -1.29
C THR A 110 -12.51 -0.98 -2.61
N GLU A 111 -12.62 -2.18 -3.19
CA GLU A 111 -12.64 -2.28 -4.64
C GLU A 111 -13.68 -1.24 -5.06
N LEU A 112 -13.23 -0.24 -5.83
CA LEU A 112 -14.16 0.51 -6.65
C LEU A 112 -15.06 -0.54 -7.28
N VAL A 113 -16.35 -0.54 -6.93
CA VAL A 113 -17.36 -1.32 -7.65
C VAL A 113 -17.24 -0.85 -9.09
N ARG A 114 -16.44 -1.55 -9.88
CA ARG A 114 -16.51 -1.43 -11.33
C ARG A 114 -17.82 -2.14 -11.63
N PRO A 115 -18.87 -1.44 -12.11
CA PRO A 115 -19.94 -2.19 -12.73
C PRO A 115 -19.26 -3.07 -13.79
N SER A 116 -19.45 -4.38 -13.70
CA SER A 116 -19.12 -5.27 -14.81
C SER A 116 -19.66 -4.61 -16.07
N PRO A 117 -18.91 -4.53 -17.18
CA PRO A 117 -19.51 -4.11 -18.43
C PRO A 117 -20.78 -4.94 -18.60
N LEU A 118 -21.92 -4.26 -18.82
CA LEU A 118 -23.19 -4.93 -19.06
C LEU A 118 -22.91 -6.06 -20.06
N PRO A 119 -23.34 -7.31 -19.78
CA PRO A 119 -23.18 -8.37 -20.76
C PRO A 119 -23.72 -7.82 -22.08
N LEU A 120 -22.92 -7.90 -23.13
CA LEU A 120 -23.38 -7.58 -24.47
C LEU A 120 -24.62 -8.45 -24.68
N ILE A 121 -25.81 -7.85 -24.62
CA ILE A 121 -27.04 -8.53 -24.94
C ILE A 121 -26.84 -9.00 -26.37
N ASN A 122 -26.77 -10.31 -26.55
CA ASN A 122 -26.75 -10.90 -27.88
C ASN A 122 -28.12 -10.59 -28.50
N ILE A 123 -28.17 -9.57 -29.37
CA ILE A 123 -29.41 -9.08 -30.01
C ILE A 123 -30.06 -10.18 -30.88
N ASN A 124 -29.42 -11.32 -31.09
CA ASN A 124 -29.97 -12.44 -31.85
C ASN A 124 -31.02 -13.30 -31.11
N TYR A 125 -31.41 -12.97 -29.87
CA TYR A 125 -32.49 -13.71 -29.17
C TYR A 125 -33.91 -13.18 -29.41
N TYR A 126 -34.10 -12.08 -30.15
CA TYR A 126 -35.43 -11.54 -30.47
C TYR A 126 -36.01 -11.97 -31.84
N ASN A 127 -35.28 -12.76 -32.64
CA ASN A 127 -35.74 -13.23 -33.95
C ASN A 127 -36.20 -14.70 -33.99
N SER A 128 -36.52 -15.30 -32.83
CA SER A 128 -37.04 -16.68 -32.77
C SER A 128 -38.40 -16.81 -32.09
N PHE A 129 -39.07 -15.69 -31.80
CA PHE A 129 -40.43 -15.67 -31.20
C PHE A 129 -41.42 -14.75 -31.94
N ILE A 130 -41.13 -14.41 -33.20
CA ILE A 130 -42.16 -13.90 -34.13
C ILE A 130 -42.09 -14.75 -35.40
N LEU A 131 -42.68 -15.94 -35.32
CA LEU A 131 -43.33 -16.67 -36.41
C LEU A 131 -44.50 -17.46 -35.81
#